data_AF-A0A9X0WG89-F1
#
_entry.id   AF-A0A9X0WG89-F1
#
_cell.length_a   1.000
_cell.length_b   1.000
_cell.length_c   1.000
_cell.angle_alpha   90.00
_cell.angle_beta   90.00
_cell.angle_gamma   90.00
#
_symmetry.space_group_name_H-M   'P 1'
#
loop_
_entity.id
_entity.type
_entity.pdbx_description
1 polymer ?
#
loop_
_entity_poly.entity_id
_entity_poly.type
_entity_poly.pdbx_seq_one_letter_code
_entity_poly.pdbx_strand_id
1 'polypeptide(L)'
;MPHFTPFRARNLTLRAGPALSVGWVLGLCLGASFSMPLGAHPGHDHDAGPAPAVAVMPRAEAYSDRLELLIMLDGSDLLIFLDDFATNAPILSADVLVETRTPQGPEEFQVHDEGDGVYRLSAPWLTEPGRHDVLISVQDDAGFDLLTARLEIPEPERPQTLATSWSNEDLGAQVGVLALVFLLGLGAGMGLRRRPPIPPLAHATNRHQDVGERP
;
A
#
# COMPACT_ATOMS: atom_id res chain seq x y z
N MET A 1 -69.30 -54.08 16.97
CA MET A 1 -68.38 -52.91 17.02
C MET A 1 -67.20 -53.25 17.90
N PRO A 2 -65.93 -52.91 17.57
CA PRO A 2 -65.23 -52.80 16.27
C PRO A 2 -64.02 -53.78 16.19
N HIS A 3 -63.69 -54.40 15.05
CA HIS A 3 -62.71 -54.00 14.01
C HIS A 3 -61.34 -53.47 14.48
N PHE A 4 -60.26 -54.22 14.18
CA PHE A 4 -58.96 -53.67 13.69
C PHE A 4 -58.11 -54.77 13.00
N THR A 5 -57.56 -54.44 11.83
CA THR A 5 -56.79 -55.24 10.85
C THR A 5 -55.26 -55.09 11.04
N PRO A 6 -54.41 -55.88 10.32
CA PRO A 6 -53.13 -56.36 10.84
C PRO A 6 -51.91 -55.49 10.49
N PHE A 7 -50.80 -55.66 11.22
CA PHE A 7 -49.51 -55.05 10.90
C PHE A 7 -48.48 -56.09 10.42
N ARG A 8 -47.91 -55.82 9.24
CA ARG A 8 -46.89 -56.60 8.52
C ARG A 8 -45.51 -56.02 8.85
N ALA A 9 -44.59 -56.82 9.38
CA ALA A 9 -43.18 -56.42 9.52
C ALA A 9 -42.32 -56.99 8.39
N ARG A 10 -41.56 -56.10 7.74
CA ARG A 10 -40.61 -56.36 6.65
C ARG A 10 -39.21 -56.67 7.20
N ASN A 11 -38.48 -57.45 6.41
CA ASN A 11 -37.10 -57.91 6.57
C ASN A 11 -36.11 -56.80 6.96
N LEU A 12 -35.17 -57.12 7.87
CA LEU A 12 -34.01 -56.28 8.20
C LEU A 12 -32.73 -56.93 7.66
N THR A 13 -32.17 -56.37 6.60
CA THR A 13 -30.83 -56.66 6.10
C THR A 13 -29.82 -55.78 6.83
N LEU A 14 -28.92 -56.38 7.63
CA LEU A 14 -27.77 -55.65 8.19
C LEU A 14 -26.76 -55.36 7.07
N ARG A 15 -26.58 -54.08 6.73
CA ARG A 15 -25.42 -53.59 5.98
C ARG A 15 -24.29 -53.25 6.95
N ALA A 16 -23.12 -53.82 6.70
CA ALA A 16 -21.85 -53.44 7.32
C ALA A 16 -21.52 -51.96 7.05
N GLY A 17 -21.08 -51.23 8.08
CA GLY A 17 -20.67 -49.83 7.98
C GLY A 17 -19.27 -49.66 7.37
N PRO A 18 -18.95 -48.48 6.81
CA PRO A 18 -17.63 -48.22 6.26
C PRO A 18 -16.64 -47.79 7.36
N ALA A 19 -15.61 -48.60 7.59
CA ALA A 19 -14.42 -48.19 8.32
C ALA A 19 -13.62 -47.20 7.44
N LEU A 20 -13.97 -45.92 7.51
CA LEU A 20 -13.29 -44.81 6.85
C LEU A 20 -12.68 -43.87 7.88
N SER A 21 -11.55 -44.28 8.45
CA SER A 21 -10.70 -43.44 9.29
C SER A 21 -9.54 -44.34 9.69
N VAL A 22 -8.36 -44.21 9.09
CA VAL A 22 -7.17 -43.74 9.83
C VAL A 22 -6.02 -43.36 8.86
N GLY A 23 -6.16 -43.64 7.55
CA GLY A 23 -5.07 -43.43 6.58
C GLY A 23 -4.77 -41.98 6.19
N TRP A 24 -5.70 -41.04 6.43
CA TRP A 24 -5.54 -39.63 6.02
C TRP A 24 -4.73 -38.77 6.99
N VAL A 25 -4.45 -39.27 8.20
CA VAL A 25 -3.78 -38.46 9.24
C VAL A 25 -2.27 -38.66 9.24
N LEU A 26 -1.75 -39.83 8.82
CA LEU A 26 -0.31 -40.13 8.93
C LEU A 26 0.58 -39.53 7.83
N GLY A 27 0.03 -39.16 6.66
CA GLY A 27 0.78 -38.42 5.63
C GLY A 27 0.99 -36.95 5.99
N LEU A 28 0.20 -36.41 6.93
CA LEU A 28 0.26 -35.01 7.34
C LEU A 28 1.39 -34.73 8.37
N CYS A 29 1.91 -35.76 9.05
CA CYS A 29 2.83 -35.56 10.18
C CYS A 29 4.32 -35.66 9.84
N LEU A 30 4.71 -36.17 8.66
CA LEU A 30 6.12 -36.39 8.31
C LEU A 30 6.72 -35.37 7.32
N GLY A 31 6.02 -34.26 7.06
CA GLY A 31 6.53 -33.09 6.34
C GLY A 31 6.84 -31.89 7.25
N ALA A 32 6.67 -32.04 8.56
CA ALA A 32 6.76 -30.94 9.52
C ALA A 32 8.19 -30.65 10.02
N SER A 33 9.22 -31.05 9.27
CA SER A 33 10.59 -30.54 9.43
C SER A 33 10.85 -29.41 8.45
N PHE A 34 9.91 -28.47 8.33
CA PHE A 34 10.27 -27.14 7.87
C PHE A 34 11.03 -26.50 9.03
N SER A 35 12.34 -26.28 8.83
CA SER A 35 13.06 -25.24 9.56
C SER A 35 12.22 -23.99 9.45
N MET A 36 11.49 -23.65 10.50
CA MET A 36 10.90 -22.33 10.59
C MET A 36 12.09 -21.38 10.54
N PRO A 37 12.11 -20.40 9.62
CA PRO A 37 12.97 -19.26 9.87
C PRO A 37 12.56 -18.76 11.25
N LEU A 38 13.50 -18.73 12.19
CA LEU A 38 13.32 -17.90 13.37
C LEU A 38 13.14 -16.50 12.80
N GLY A 39 11.88 -16.09 12.65
CA GLY A 39 11.55 -14.70 12.53
C GLY A 39 12.17 -14.08 13.76
N ALA A 40 13.24 -13.31 13.57
CA ALA A 40 13.43 -12.19 14.44
C ALA A 40 12.05 -11.52 14.48
N HIS A 41 11.43 -11.55 15.66
CA HIS A 41 10.33 -10.66 16.01
C HIS A 41 10.48 -9.37 15.23
N PRO A 42 9.42 -8.89 14.55
CA PRO A 42 9.48 -7.64 13.83
C PRO A 42 10.10 -6.62 14.78
N GLY A 43 11.32 -6.16 14.46
CA GLY A 43 11.66 -4.81 14.84
C GLY A 43 10.49 -3.99 14.35
N HIS A 44 10.01 -3.05 15.16
CA HIS A 44 9.10 -2.04 14.66
C HIS A 44 9.84 -1.42 13.47
N ASP A 45 9.55 -1.92 12.27
CA ASP A 45 10.01 -1.32 11.04
C ASP A 45 9.44 0.08 11.19
N HIS A 46 10.35 1.04 11.29
CA HIS A 46 10.03 2.42 10.99
C HIS A 46 9.82 2.52 9.47
N ASP A 47 8.97 1.65 8.92
CA ASP A 47 8.23 1.86 7.69
C ASP A 47 7.14 2.88 8.01
N ALA A 48 7.56 4.02 8.57
CA ALA A 48 6.89 5.26 8.28
C ALA A 48 7.09 5.42 6.77
N GLY A 49 6.10 4.98 6.00
CA GLY A 49 5.96 5.40 4.61
C GLY A 49 6.23 6.91 4.52
N PRO A 50 6.73 7.40 3.38
CA PRO A 50 7.25 8.76 3.27
C PRO A 50 6.32 9.73 3.98
N ALA A 51 6.88 10.46 4.96
CA ALA A 51 6.11 11.42 5.74
C ALA A 51 5.31 12.30 4.77
N PRO A 52 4.03 12.59 5.05
CA PRO A 52 3.23 13.41 4.16
C PRO A 52 4.01 14.71 3.89
N ALA A 53 4.28 15.01 2.62
CA ALA A 53 4.90 16.25 2.24
C ALA A 53 4.03 17.39 2.77
N VAL A 54 4.53 18.11 3.77
CA VAL A 54 3.88 19.33 4.23
C VAL A 54 4.09 20.34 3.11
N ALA A 55 3.00 20.84 2.54
CA ALA A 55 3.07 21.93 1.58
C ALA A 55 3.65 23.16 2.30
N VAL A 56 4.93 23.44 2.06
CA VAL A 56 5.59 24.65 2.58
C VAL A 56 5.27 25.77 1.59
N MET A 57 4.70 26.87 2.10
CA MET A 57 4.45 28.05 1.29
C MET A 57 5.79 28.61 0.79
N PRO A 58 5.92 28.95 -0.51
CA PRO A 58 7.10 29.62 -1.04
C PRO A 58 7.38 30.89 -0.26
N ARG A 59 8.64 31.08 0.13
CA ARG A 59 9.08 32.24 0.91
C ARG A 59 10.50 32.66 0.55
N ALA A 60 10.80 33.92 0.79
CA ALA A 60 12.11 34.51 0.57
C ALA A 60 12.41 35.58 1.62
N GLU A 61 13.69 35.78 1.91
CA GLU A 61 14.16 36.75 2.91
C GLU A 61 15.21 37.66 2.29
N ALA A 62 15.29 38.90 2.76
CA ALA A 62 16.38 39.82 2.46
C ALA A 62 16.59 40.78 3.64
N TYR A 63 17.75 41.44 3.66
CA TYR A 63 18.14 42.29 4.78
C TYR A 63 18.87 43.53 4.30
N SER A 64 18.74 44.63 5.05
CA SER A 64 19.60 45.81 5.00
C SER A 64 20.13 46.14 6.39
N ASP A 65 20.89 47.23 6.53
CA ASP A 65 21.35 47.69 7.85
C ASP A 65 20.17 48.11 8.77
N ARG A 66 19.00 48.40 8.17
CA ARG A 66 17.81 48.89 8.88
C ARG A 66 16.66 47.90 8.88
N LEU A 67 16.53 47.07 7.85
CA LEU A 67 15.31 46.29 7.61
C LEU A 67 15.59 44.79 7.51
N GLU A 68 14.68 44.00 8.07
CA GLU A 68 14.47 42.59 7.72
C GLU A 68 13.22 42.48 6.84
N LEU A 69 13.33 41.74 5.74
CA LEU A 69 12.23 41.46 4.83
C LEU A 69 11.94 39.96 4.84
N LEU A 70 10.66 39.62 5.03
CA LEU A 70 10.13 38.29 4.73
C LEU A 70 9.01 38.43 3.69
N ILE A 71 9.14 37.66 2.61
CA ILE A 71 8.11 37.50 1.59
C ILE A 71 7.55 36.09 1.68
N MET A 72 6.23 35.97 1.64
CA MET A 72 5.52 34.69 1.60
C MET A 72 4.46 34.72 0.51
N LEU A 73 4.39 33.66 -0.30
CA LEU A 73 3.32 33.47 -1.27
C LEU A 73 2.21 32.62 -0.64
N ASP A 74 1.08 33.26 -0.32
CA ASP A 74 -0.15 32.61 0.16
C ASP A 74 -1.18 32.52 -0.96
N GLY A 75 -1.29 31.35 -1.58
CA GLY A 75 -2.13 31.17 -2.77
C GLY A 75 -1.66 32.05 -3.92
N SER A 76 -2.39 33.13 -4.19
CA SER A 76 -2.07 34.13 -5.20
C SER A 76 -1.63 35.47 -4.62
N ASP A 77 -1.50 35.58 -3.31
CA ASP A 77 -1.14 36.82 -2.63
C ASP A 77 0.30 36.76 -2.14
N LEU A 78 1.09 37.73 -2.56
CA LEU A 78 2.43 37.96 -2.05
C LEU A 78 2.31 38.82 -0.80
N LEU A 79 2.51 38.19 0.36
CA LEU A 79 2.57 38.85 1.66
C LEU A 79 4.00 39.30 1.93
N ILE A 80 4.15 40.54 2.33
CA ILE A 80 5.42 41.20 2.60
C ILE A 80 5.39 41.69 4.05
N PHE A 81 6.38 41.26 4.82
CA PHE A 81 6.59 41.67 6.20
C PHE A 81 7.91 42.42 6.26
N LEU A 82 7.89 43.59 6.90
CA LEU A 82 9.04 44.45 7.09
C LEU A 82 9.21 44.70 8.58
N ASP A 83 10.38 44.33 9.10
CA ASP A 83 10.72 44.53 10.51
C ASP A 83 12.01 45.36 10.61
N ASP A 84 12.13 46.18 11.66
CA ASP A 84 13.37 46.86 11.98
C ASP A 84 14.44 45.84 12.40
N PHE A 85 15.61 45.89 11.78
CA PHE A 85 16.69 44.91 11.99
C PHE A 85 17.19 44.85 13.43
N ALA A 86 17.24 45.98 14.13
CA ALA A 86 17.80 46.04 15.48
C ALA A 86 16.81 45.58 16.55
N THR A 87 15.52 45.83 16.33
CA THR A 87 14.47 45.68 17.35
C THR A 87 13.43 44.61 17.02
N ASN A 88 13.41 44.15 15.77
CA ASN A 88 12.40 43.25 15.20
C ASN A 88 10.97 43.80 15.36
N ALA A 89 10.83 45.12 15.36
CA ALA A 89 9.54 45.80 15.43
C ALA A 89 9.00 46.01 14.00
N PRO A 90 7.69 45.80 13.75
CA PRO A 90 7.14 45.93 12.42
C PRO A 90 7.22 47.37 11.92
N ILE A 91 7.58 47.53 10.64
CA ILE A 91 7.58 48.80 9.93
C ILE A 91 6.18 49.04 9.36
N LEU A 92 5.48 49.99 9.99
CA LEU A 92 4.12 50.34 9.65
C LEU A 92 4.06 51.50 8.66
N SER A 93 3.04 51.50 7.80
CA SER A 93 2.71 52.64 6.93
C SER A 93 3.87 53.18 6.06
N ALA A 94 4.81 52.32 5.67
CA ALA A 94 5.86 52.69 4.70
C ALA A 94 5.30 52.77 3.28
N ASP A 95 5.92 53.59 2.44
CA ASP A 95 5.71 53.57 1.00
C ASP A 95 6.51 52.40 0.42
N VAL A 96 5.80 51.35 0.02
CA VAL A 96 6.42 50.12 -0.49
C VAL A 96 6.11 49.93 -1.96
N LEU A 97 7.17 49.69 -2.73
CA LEU A 97 7.13 49.45 -4.16
C LEU A 97 7.70 48.08 -4.46
N VAL A 98 6.93 47.26 -5.16
CA VAL A 98 7.28 45.88 -5.51
C VAL A 98 7.51 45.80 -7.01
N GLU A 99 8.73 45.46 -7.40
CA GLU A 99 9.07 45.17 -8.79
C GLU A 99 9.24 43.64 -8.96
N THR A 100 8.50 43.08 -9.90
CA THR A 100 8.59 41.64 -10.22
C THR A 100 8.19 41.36 -11.67
N ARG A 101 8.55 40.18 -12.17
CA ARG A 101 8.17 39.76 -13.53
C ARG A 101 6.71 39.31 -13.56
N THR A 102 5.95 39.87 -14.49
CA THR A 102 4.61 39.44 -14.90
C THR A 102 4.68 38.75 -16.27
N PRO A 103 3.58 38.13 -16.74
CA PRO A 103 3.49 37.60 -18.10
C PRO A 103 3.69 38.66 -19.20
N GLN A 104 3.49 39.94 -18.89
CA GLN A 104 3.65 41.06 -19.81
C GLN A 104 5.08 41.66 -19.77
N GLY A 105 5.87 41.34 -18.75
CA GLY A 105 7.23 41.83 -18.54
C GLY A 105 7.48 42.21 -17.09
N PRO A 106 8.61 42.84 -16.77
CA PRO A 106 8.80 43.47 -15.46
C PRO A 106 7.77 44.58 -15.24
N GLU A 107 7.08 44.57 -14.11
CA GLU A 107 6.14 45.61 -13.69
C GLU A 107 6.41 46.01 -12.24
N GLU A 108 5.88 47.18 -11.89
CA GLU A 108 6.03 47.84 -10.60
C GLU A 108 4.66 48.03 -9.95
N PHE A 109 4.54 47.66 -8.68
CA PHE A 109 3.29 47.70 -7.92
C PHE A 109 3.50 48.45 -6.63
N GLN A 110 2.72 49.51 -6.41
CA GLN A 110 2.67 50.15 -5.10
C GLN A 110 1.70 49.39 -4.20
N VAL A 111 2.16 49.05 -3.00
CA VAL A 111 1.37 48.37 -1.97
C VAL A 111 1.32 49.21 -0.71
N HIS A 112 0.28 49.00 0.09
CA HIS A 112 0.07 49.71 1.33
C HIS A 112 -0.07 48.72 2.48
N ASP A 113 0.25 49.18 3.68
CA ASP A 113 0.05 48.44 4.92
C ASP A 113 -1.45 48.16 5.13
N GLU A 114 -1.83 46.88 5.21
CA GLU A 114 -3.19 46.43 5.50
C GLU A 114 -3.49 46.40 7.01
N GLY A 115 -2.49 46.72 7.85
CA GLY A 115 -2.53 46.63 9.29
C GLY A 115 -1.49 45.62 9.81
N ASP A 116 -1.04 45.84 11.04
CA ASP A 116 -0.06 44.99 11.74
C ASP A 116 1.27 44.78 10.99
N GLY A 117 1.63 45.68 10.07
CA GLY A 117 2.90 45.64 9.31
C GLY A 117 2.88 44.68 8.12
N VAL A 118 1.68 44.35 7.63
CA VAL A 118 1.50 43.41 6.52
C VAL A 118 1.17 44.17 5.24
N TYR A 119 2.01 44.02 4.23
CA TYR A 119 1.80 44.58 2.90
C TYR A 119 1.42 43.45 1.94
N ARG A 120 0.36 43.63 1.15
CA ARG A 120 -0.14 42.60 0.23
C ARG A 120 -0.10 43.06 -1.22
N LEU A 121 0.42 42.19 -2.09
CA LEU A 121 0.26 42.29 -3.54
C LEU A 121 -0.52 41.07 -4.06
N SER A 122 -1.62 41.31 -4.78
CA SER A 122 -2.27 40.22 -5.52
C SER A 122 -1.45 39.90 -6.78
N ALA A 123 -0.86 38.71 -6.80
CA ALA A 123 0.06 38.24 -7.81
C ALA A 123 -0.35 36.86 -8.37
N PRO A 124 -1.52 36.72 -9.03
CA PRO A 124 -2.02 35.45 -9.55
C PRO A 124 -1.12 34.80 -10.62
N TRP A 125 -0.15 35.54 -11.16
CA TRP A 125 0.85 35.03 -12.09
C TRP A 125 2.03 34.31 -11.41
N LEU A 126 2.27 34.50 -10.10
CA LEU A 126 3.31 33.80 -9.34
C LEU A 126 2.86 32.37 -8.98
N THR A 127 2.47 31.58 -9.97
CA THR A 127 2.07 30.16 -9.79
C THR A 127 3.00 29.20 -10.53
N GLU A 128 3.84 29.73 -11.42
CA GLU A 128 4.79 28.95 -12.19
C GLU A 128 5.98 28.51 -11.32
N PRO A 129 6.30 27.20 -11.28
CA PRO A 129 7.51 26.72 -10.63
C PRO A 129 8.77 27.40 -11.16
N GLY A 130 9.71 27.70 -10.26
CA GLY A 130 10.97 28.33 -10.61
C GLY A 130 11.35 29.47 -9.68
N ARG A 131 12.34 30.24 -10.12
CA ARG A 131 12.92 31.37 -9.39
C ARG A 131 12.33 32.67 -9.90
N HIS A 132 11.78 33.45 -8.98
CA HIS A 132 11.22 34.77 -9.23
C HIS A 132 11.97 35.77 -8.38
N ASP A 133 12.74 36.66 -9.01
CA ASP A 133 13.39 37.76 -8.31
C ASP A 133 12.34 38.85 -8.03
N VAL A 134 12.34 39.37 -6.81
CA VAL A 134 11.44 40.42 -6.31
C VAL A 134 12.31 41.53 -5.74
N LEU A 135 12.15 42.74 -6.26
CA LEU A 135 12.79 43.93 -5.73
C LEU A 135 11.76 44.71 -4.92
N ILE A 136 12.13 45.08 -3.69
CA ILE A 136 11.29 45.83 -2.77
C ILE A 136 12.00 47.15 -2.45
N SER A 137 11.43 48.25 -2.91
CA SER A 137 11.84 49.58 -2.46
C SER A 137 10.94 50.01 -1.30
N VAL A 138 11.56 50.45 -0.21
CA VAL A 138 10.86 50.90 1.00
C VAL A 138 11.29 52.33 1.29
N GLN A 139 10.31 53.21 1.48
CA GLN A 139 10.52 54.58 1.94
C GLN A 139 9.67 54.85 3.18
N ASP A 140 10.32 55.29 4.25
CA ASP A 140 9.66 55.73 5.49
C ASP A 140 10.33 57.00 6.04
N ASP A 141 9.99 57.40 7.26
CA ASP A 141 10.57 58.57 7.93
C ASP A 141 12.07 58.42 8.24
N ALA A 142 12.58 57.20 8.37
CA ALA A 142 13.97 56.92 8.69
C ALA A 142 14.86 56.77 7.45
N GLY A 143 14.28 56.62 6.25
CA GLY A 143 14.99 56.72 4.97
C GLY A 143 14.51 55.76 3.88
N PHE A 144 15.33 55.60 2.85
CA PHE A 144 15.10 54.71 1.71
C PHE A 144 15.96 53.45 1.80
N ASP A 145 15.36 52.30 1.51
CA ASP A 145 16.05 51.00 1.40
C ASP A 145 15.57 50.26 0.13
N LEU A 146 16.48 49.54 -0.52
CA LEU A 146 16.19 48.64 -1.64
C LEU A 146 16.63 47.22 -1.28
N LEU A 147 15.68 46.30 -1.20
CA LEU A 147 15.91 44.90 -0.87
C LEU A 147 15.64 44.02 -2.10
N THR A 148 16.48 43.01 -2.32
CA THR A 148 16.28 42.03 -3.40
C THR A 148 16.12 40.65 -2.80
N ALA A 149 14.96 40.03 -3.03
CA ALA A 149 14.64 38.69 -2.59
C ALA A 149 14.44 37.76 -3.79
N ARG A 150 14.70 36.47 -3.59
CA ARG A 150 14.43 35.43 -4.61
C ARG A 150 13.42 34.44 -4.08
N LEU A 151 12.21 34.49 -4.63
CA LEU A 151 11.14 33.55 -4.33
C LEU A 151 11.31 32.28 -5.18
N GLU A 152 11.49 31.14 -4.53
CA GLU A 152 11.53 29.83 -5.20
C GLU A 152 10.18 29.13 -5.05
N ILE A 153 9.48 28.96 -6.17
CA ILE A 153 8.24 28.17 -6.24
C ILE A 153 8.61 26.73 -6.62
N PRO A 154 8.33 25.73 -5.77
CA PRO A 154 8.73 24.35 -6.03
C PRO A 154 7.93 23.77 -7.19
N GLU A 155 8.56 22.86 -7.94
CA GLU A 155 7.84 22.07 -8.93
C GLU A 155 6.94 21.05 -8.21
N PRO A 156 5.64 20.95 -8.56
CA PRO A 156 4.75 20.00 -7.93
C PRO A 156 5.32 18.59 -8.04
N GLU A 157 5.35 17.86 -6.93
CA GLU A 157 5.78 16.47 -6.91
C GLU A 157 4.90 15.66 -7.86
N ARG A 158 5.50 15.10 -8.91
CA ARG A 158 4.80 14.17 -9.77
C ARG A 158 4.60 12.87 -9.00
N PRO A 159 3.36 12.32 -8.89
CA PRO A 159 3.13 11.08 -8.18
C PRO A 159 4.06 9.99 -8.70
N GLN A 160 4.92 9.47 -7.83
CA GLN A 160 5.75 8.32 -8.18
C GLN A 160 4.81 7.12 -8.31
N THR A 161 4.61 6.66 -9.54
CA THR A 161 3.88 5.41 -9.76
C THR A 161 4.79 4.29 -9.25
N LEU A 162 4.46 3.69 -8.11
CA LEU A 162 5.06 2.42 -7.70
C LEU A 162 4.81 1.41 -8.80
N ALA A 163 5.81 1.18 -9.64
CA ALA A 163 5.78 0.13 -10.63
C ALA A 163 5.85 -1.19 -9.86
N THR A 164 4.70 -1.74 -9.49
CA THR A 164 4.62 -3.11 -8.98
C THR A 164 4.84 -4.06 -10.15
N SER A 165 6.10 -4.23 -10.57
CA SER A 165 6.48 -5.25 -11.54
C SER A 165 6.45 -6.60 -10.85
N TRP A 166 5.25 -7.15 -10.67
CA TRP A 166 5.14 -8.60 -10.56
C TRP A 166 5.46 -9.15 -11.95
N SER A 167 6.65 -9.73 -12.11
CA SER A 167 6.95 -10.44 -13.35
C SER A 167 6.01 -11.63 -13.44
N ASN A 168 5.50 -11.93 -14.63
CA ASN A 168 4.67 -13.11 -14.86
C ASN A 168 5.43 -14.43 -14.59
N GLU A 169 6.75 -14.35 -14.41
CA GLU A 169 7.65 -15.46 -14.09
C GLU A 169 7.48 -15.94 -12.64
N ASP A 170 7.27 -15.02 -11.68
CA ASP A 170 7.10 -15.36 -10.25
C ASP A 170 5.77 -16.09 -9.96
N LEU A 171 4.71 -15.75 -10.71
CA LEU A 171 3.42 -16.45 -10.64
C LEU A 171 3.48 -17.85 -11.25
N GLY A 172 4.27 -18.04 -12.31
CA GLY A 172 4.46 -19.34 -12.95
C GLY A 172 5.21 -20.32 -12.06
N ALA A 173 6.23 -19.85 -11.34
CA ALA A 173 7.01 -20.67 -10.41
C ALA A 173 6.16 -21.18 -9.23
N GLN A 174 5.28 -20.34 -8.66
CA GLN A 174 4.44 -20.73 -7.52
C GLN A 174 3.30 -21.69 -7.89
N VAL A 175 2.64 -21.49 -9.04
CA VAL A 175 1.59 -22.43 -9.52
C VAL A 175 2.20 -23.77 -9.92
N GLY A 176 3.40 -23.79 -10.49
CA GLY A 176 4.11 -25.01 -10.87
C GLY A 176 4.41 -25.93 -9.69
N VAL A 177 4.84 -25.37 -8.56
CA VAL A 177 5.14 -26.14 -7.33
C VAL A 177 3.86 -26.75 -6.72
N LEU A 178 2.75 -25.99 -6.67
CA LEU A 178 1.47 -26.49 -6.15
C LEU A 178 0.89 -27.62 -7.01
N ALA A 179 0.97 -27.49 -8.34
CA ALA A 179 0.51 -28.53 -9.27
C ALA A 179 1.33 -29.82 -9.14
N LEU A 180 2.65 -29.70 -8.97
CA LEU A 180 3.54 -30.85 -8.80
C LEU A 180 3.25 -31.62 -7.50
N VAL A 181 3.05 -30.90 -6.39
CA VAL A 181 2.68 -31.52 -5.10
C VAL A 181 1.32 -32.22 -5.18
N PHE A 182 0.34 -31.62 -5.85
CA PHE A 182 -0.98 -32.23 -6.06
C PHE A 182 -0.90 -33.52 -6.89
N LEU A 183 -0.12 -33.53 -7.98
CA LEU A 183 0.06 -34.69 -8.84
C LEU A 183 0.84 -35.84 -8.15
N LEU A 184 1.87 -35.51 -7.37
CA LEU A 184 2.59 -36.50 -6.57
C LEU A 184 1.69 -37.15 -5.51
N GLY A 185 0.80 -36.38 -4.89
CA GLY A 185 -0.23 -36.90 -3.96
C GLY A 185 -1.22 -37.85 -4.63
N LEU A 186 -1.69 -37.53 -5.84
CA LEU A 186 -2.60 -38.38 -6.62
C LEU A 186 -1.95 -39.71 -7.06
N GLY A 187 -0.69 -39.67 -7.47
CA GLY A 187 0.07 -40.87 -7.88
C GLY A 187 0.25 -41.87 -6.73
N ALA A 188 0.58 -41.39 -5.53
CA ALA A 188 0.71 -42.23 -4.34
C ALA A 188 -0.62 -42.89 -3.94
N GLY A 189 -1.75 -42.17 -4.06
CA GLY A 189 -3.08 -42.70 -3.75
C GLY A 189 -3.57 -43.81 -4.68
N MET A 190 -3.09 -43.83 -5.94
CA MET A 190 -3.53 -44.81 -6.94
C MET A 190 -2.66 -46.08 -6.98
N GLY A 191 -1.41 -46.00 -6.52
CA GLY A 191 -0.49 -47.14 -6.43
C GLY A 191 -0.87 -48.19 -5.39
N LEU A 192 -1.50 -47.77 -4.29
CA LEU A 192 -1.91 -48.65 -3.17
C LEU A 192 -3.17 -49.49 -3.44
N ARG A 193 -3.78 -49.38 -4.62
CA ARG A 193 -4.97 -50.17 -5.02
C ARG A 193 -4.66 -51.53 -5.63
N ARG A 194 -3.40 -51.86 -5.90
CA ARG A 194 -3.03 -53.17 -6.46
C ARG A 194 -3.04 -54.25 -5.37
N ARG A 195 -4.21 -54.79 -5.04
CA ARG A 195 -4.29 -56.05 -4.30
C ARG A 195 -3.89 -57.19 -5.24
N PRO A 196 -2.97 -58.10 -4.85
CA PRO A 196 -2.68 -59.27 -5.66
C PRO A 196 -3.93 -60.15 -5.79
N PRO A 197 -4.18 -60.74 -6.97
CA PRO A 197 -5.30 -61.66 -7.16
C PRO A 197 -5.14 -62.86 -6.23
N ILE A 198 -6.23 -63.22 -5.55
CA ILE A 198 -6.31 -64.41 -4.70
C ILE A 198 -6.11 -65.64 -5.61
N PRO A 199 -5.13 -66.52 -5.34
CA PRO A 199 -4.95 -67.72 -6.14
C PRO A 199 -6.18 -68.64 -5.99
N PRO A 200 -6.64 -69.29 -7.07
CA PRO A 200 -7.76 -70.21 -6.99
C PRO A 200 -7.40 -71.41 -6.10
N LEU A 201 -8.28 -71.74 -5.16
CA LEU A 201 -8.20 -72.97 -4.39
C LEU A 201 -8.26 -74.16 -5.35
N ALA A 202 -7.13 -74.86 -5.46
CA ALA A 202 -7.03 -76.13 -6.18
C ALA A 202 -7.86 -77.21 -5.46
N HIS A 203 -8.48 -78.06 -6.28
CA HIS A 203 -9.36 -79.18 -5.99
C HIS A 203 -9.12 -79.95 -4.69
N ALA A 204 -10.18 -80.19 -3.93
CA ALA A 204 -10.39 -81.47 -3.24
C ALA A 204 -11.48 -82.25 -3.97
N THR A 205 -11.03 -83.19 -4.79
CA THR A 205 -11.81 -84.30 -5.31
C THR A 205 -12.38 -85.10 -4.13
N ASN A 206 -13.68 -85.41 -4.14
CA ASN A 206 -14.14 -86.63 -3.51
C ASN A 206 -15.17 -87.32 -4.40
N ARG A 207 -14.64 -88.23 -5.21
CA ARG A 207 -15.34 -89.21 -6.03
C ARG A 207 -15.39 -90.51 -5.21
N HIS A 208 -16.59 -90.88 -4.77
CA HIS A 208 -17.00 -92.26 -4.57
C HIS A 208 -18.42 -92.33 -5.18
N GLN A 209 -18.59 -92.72 -6.46
CA GLN A 209 -18.80 -94.11 -6.93
C GLN A 209 -19.73 -94.89 -5.98
N ASP A 210 -21.03 -95.02 -6.27
CA ASP A 210 -21.70 -95.79 -7.34
C ASP A 210 -21.87 -97.28 -6.98
N VAL A 211 -23.15 -97.67 -6.87
CA VAL A 211 -23.81 -98.96 -7.12
C VAL A 211 -23.45 -100.23 -6.31
N GLY A 212 -24.49 -100.78 -5.69
CA GLY A 212 -24.66 -102.20 -5.35
C GLY A 212 -26.15 -102.56 -5.34
N GLU A 213 -26.55 -103.42 -6.26
CA GLU A 213 -27.92 -103.86 -6.60
C GLU A 213 -28.60 -104.82 -5.60
N ARG A 214 -29.95 -104.70 -5.49
CA ARG A 214 -31.06 -105.71 -5.60
C ARG A 214 -31.04 -107.01 -4.75
N PRO A 215 -32.15 -107.80 -4.67
CA PRO A 215 -33.49 -107.69 -5.29
C PRO A 215 -34.64 -107.25 -4.38
#